data_AF-A0A1V9VAT3-F1
#
_entry.id   AF-A0A1V9VAT3-F1
#
_cell.length_a   1.000
_cell.length_b   1.000
_cell.length_c   1.000
_cell.angle_alpha   90.00
_cell.angle_beta   90.00
_cell.angle_gamma   90.00
#
_symmetry.space_group_name_H-M   'P 1'
#
loop_
_entity.id
_entity.type
_entity.pdbx_description
1 polymer ?
#
loop_
_entity_poly.entity_id
_entity_poly.type
_entity_poly.pdbx_seq_one_letter_code
_entity_poly.pdbx_strand_id
1 'polypeptide(L)' 'PIVYFEPESISAKRYMMAASKLISMLENQGEVSNEAIQPIMPAGVSACSPEGQKIKAEHEAKKSGGCGSGCGCH' A
#
# COMPACT_ATOMS: atom_id res chain seq x y z
N PRO A 1 15.90 16.67 10.01
CA PRO A 1 15.60 18.04 9.54
C PRO A 1 16.18 18.26 8.13
N ILE A 2 15.33 18.56 7.15
CA ILE A 2 15.78 18.92 5.80
C ILE A 2 16.27 20.37 5.87
N VAL A 3 17.55 20.59 5.57
CA VAL A 3 18.15 21.94 5.55
C VAL A 3 18.46 22.29 4.10
N TYR A 4 17.91 23.39 3.62
CA TYR A 4 18.20 23.90 2.27
C TYR A 4 19.43 24.80 2.33
N PHE A 5 20.35 24.62 1.38
CA PHE A 5 21.55 25.46 1.25
C PHE A 5 21.21 26.94 1.00
N GLU A 6 20.13 27.22 0.26
CA GLU A 6 19.55 28.56 0.05
C GLU A 6 18.01 28.49 0.18
N PRO A 7 17.45 28.70 1.39
CA PRO A 7 16.02 28.51 1.65
C PRO A 7 15.13 29.55 0.96
N GLU A 8 15.68 30.72 0.63
CA GLU A 8 14.95 31.80 -0.04
C GLU A 8 14.84 31.66 -1.56
N SER A 9 15.57 30.70 -2.13
CA SER A 9 15.50 30.40 -3.56
C SER A 9 14.09 29.97 -3.96
N ILE A 10 13.71 30.26 -5.22
CA ILE A 10 12.41 29.86 -5.77
C ILE A 10 12.24 28.33 -5.70
N SER A 11 13.31 27.59 -5.97
CA SER A 11 13.30 26.13 -5.92
C SER A 11 13.08 25.60 -4.50
N ALA A 12 13.79 26.15 -3.50
CA ALA A 12 13.62 25.73 -2.11
C ALA A 12 12.17 25.97 -1.64
N LYS A 13 11.61 27.15 -1.92
CA LYS A 13 10.21 27.47 -1.60
C LYS A 13 9.23 26.48 -2.22
N ARG A 14 9.44 26.10 -3.49
CA ARG A 14 8.60 25.09 -4.17
C ARG A 14 8.69 23.72 -3.48
N TYR A 15 9.89 23.28 -3.13
CA TYR A 15 10.06 21.99 -2.44
C TYR A 15 9.45 22.01 -1.03
N MET A 16 9.62 23.10 -0.28
CA MET A 16 8.98 23.25 1.03
C MET A 16 7.46 23.17 0.92
N MET A 17 6.85 23.90 -0.02
CA MET A 17 5.40 23.85 -0.24
C MET A 17 4.92 22.45 -0.65
N ALA A 18 5.67 21.76 -1.51
CA ALA A 18 5.34 20.39 -1.91
C ALA A 18 5.42 19.42 -0.72
N ALA A 19 6.47 19.52 0.09
CA ALA A 19 6.63 18.71 1.29
C ALA A 19 5.48 18.93 2.29
N SER A 20 5.12 20.19 2.57
CA SER A 20 3.99 20.50 3.45
C SER A 20 2.67 19.91 2.93
N LYS A 21 2.41 20.00 1.62
CA LYS A 21 1.21 19.39 1.01
C LYS A 21 1.19 17.89 1.18
N LEU A 22 2.31 17.20 0.93
CA LEU A 22 2.40 15.75 1.09
C LEU A 22 2.16 15.33 2.53
N ILE A 23 2.76 16.02 3.49
CA ILE A 23 2.55 15.74 4.92
C ILE A 23 1.08 15.91 5.28
N SER A 24 0.44 17.02 4.90
CA SER A 24 -0.98 17.22 5.16
C SER A 24 -1.86 16.15 4.50
N MET A 25 -1.51 15.69 3.30
CA MET A 25 -2.24 14.59 2.66
C MET A 25 -2.13 13.29 3.46
N LEU A 26 -0.94 12.95 3.95
CA LEU A 26 -0.70 11.74 4.74
C LEU A 26 -1.40 11.80 6.11
N GLU A 27 -1.36 12.94 6.79
CA GLU A 27 -2.04 13.14 8.08
C GLU A 27 -3.56 12.94 7.99
N ASN A 28 -4.15 13.30 6.85
CA ASN A 28 -5.59 13.12 6.61
C ASN A 28 -5.97 11.73 6.08
N GLN A 29 -5.00 10.85 5.78
CA GLN A 29 -5.24 9.55 5.16
C GLN A 29 -5.61 8.43 6.15
N GLY A 30 -5.55 8.69 7.46
CA GLY A 30 -5.79 7.70 8.52
C GLY A 30 -4.66 6.69 8.67
N GLU A 31 -4.89 5.58 9.41
CA GLU A 31 -3.92 4.50 9.52
C GLU A 31 -3.78 3.77 8.18
N VAL A 32 -2.66 4.01 7.49
CA VAL A 32 -2.31 3.30 6.25
C VAL A 32 -1.45 2.09 6.61
N SER A 33 -1.97 0.93 6.28
CA SER A 33 -1.42 -0.38 6.62
C SER A 33 -0.65 -0.97 5.42
N ASN A 34 0.59 -1.43 5.65
CA ASN A 34 1.41 -2.08 4.62
C ASN A 34 0.97 -3.53 4.34
N GLU A 35 0.07 -4.07 5.17
CA GLU A 35 -0.48 -5.42 5.10
C GLU A 35 -1.18 -5.66 3.76
N ALA A 36 -1.86 -4.66 3.19
CA ALA A 36 -2.54 -4.77 1.91
C ALA A 36 -1.60 -4.87 0.69
N ILE A 37 -0.31 -4.53 0.85
CA ILE A 37 0.71 -4.50 -0.21
C ILE A 37 1.71 -5.67 -0.08
N GLN A 38 1.61 -6.48 0.99
CA GLN A 38 2.51 -7.60 1.20
C GLN A 38 2.46 -8.60 0.04
N PRO A 39 3.59 -9.27 -0.29
CA PRO A 39 3.58 -10.39 -1.22
C PRO A 39 2.66 -11.49 -0.71
N ILE A 40 1.71 -11.89 -1.55
CA ILE A 40 0.79 -13.01 -1.27
C ILE A 40 1.39 -14.37 -1.63
N MET A 41 2.55 -14.36 -2.31
CA MET A 41 3.21 -15.57 -2.77
C MET A 41 4.04 -16.18 -1.63
N PRO A 42 3.90 -17.49 -1.36
CA PRO A 42 4.79 -18.20 -0.44
C PRO A 42 6.23 -18.25 -0.99
N ALA A 43 7.19 -18.43 -0.09
CA ALA A 43 8.60 -18.50 -0.45
C ALA A 43 8.86 -19.57 -1.51
N GLY A 44 9.56 -19.21 -2.58
CA GLY A 44 9.91 -20.10 -3.68
C GLY A 44 8.86 -20.22 -4.79
N VAL A 45 7.65 -19.67 -4.62
CA VAL A 45 6.62 -19.67 -5.67
C VAL A 45 6.70 -18.38 -6.48
N SER A 46 6.97 -18.52 -7.79
CA SER A 46 6.94 -17.40 -8.72
C SER A 46 5.49 -17.02 -9.04
N ALA A 47 5.19 -15.71 -9.06
CA ALA A 47 3.87 -15.20 -9.45
C ALA A 47 3.46 -15.60 -10.88
N CYS A 48 4.42 -15.89 -11.75
CA CYS A 48 4.16 -16.31 -13.14
C CYS A 48 3.99 -17.83 -13.29
N SER A 49 4.17 -18.62 -12.22
CA SER A 49 4.00 -20.07 -12.29
C SER A 49 2.51 -20.44 -12.29
N PRO A 50 2.13 -21.64 -12.80
CA PRO A 50 0.77 -22.13 -12.68
C PRO A 50 0.23 -22.14 -11.25
N GLU A 51 1.11 -22.36 -10.27
CA GLU A 51 0.80 -22.33 -8.84
C GLU A 51 0.58 -20.89 -8.34
N GLY A 52 1.43 -19.94 -8.74
CA GLY A 52 1.27 -18.53 -8.40
C GLY A 52 0.00 -17.91 -8.98
N GLN A 53 -0.43 -18.33 -10.19
CA GLN A 53 -1.67 -17.88 -10.80
C GLN A 53 -2.91 -18.34 -10.02
N LYS A 54 -2.89 -19.56 -9.45
CA LYS A 54 -3.98 -20.06 -8.59
C LYS A 54 -4.09 -19.25 -7.30
N ILE A 55 -2.95 -19.00 -6.64
CA ILE A 55 -2.91 -18.21 -5.39
C ILE A 55 -3.42 -16.79 -5.64
N LYS A 56 -3.06 -16.17 -6.79
CA LYS A 56 -3.58 -14.87 -7.19
C LYS A 56 -5.11 -14.88 -7.35
N ALA A 57 -5.65 -15.88 -8.06
CA ALA A 57 -7.09 -16.01 -8.26
C ALA A 57 -7.86 -16.21 -6.95
N GLU A 58 -7.33 -17.03 -6.03
CA GLU A 58 -7.93 -17.23 -4.69
C GLU A 58 -7.87 -15.97 -3.82
N HIS A 59 -6.77 -15.22 -3.88
CA HIS A 59 -6.62 -13.96 -3.14
C HIS A 59 -7.56 -12.86 -3.68
N GLU A 60 -7.75 -12.80 -5.00
CA GLU A 60 -8.71 -11.89 -5.63
C GLU A 60 -10.17 -12.26 -5.29
N ALA A 61 -10.50 -13.56 -5.24
CA ALA A 61 -11.81 -14.05 -4.80
C ALA A 61 -12.09 -13.77 -3.32
N LYS A 62 -11.07 -13.74 -2.45
CA LYS A 62 -11.23 -13.38 -1.03
C LYS A 62 -11.48 -11.89 -0.81
N LYS A 63 -11.02 -11.00 -1.72
CA LYS A 63 -11.27 -9.55 -1.61
C LYS A 63 -12.72 -9.15 -1.89
N SER A 64 -13.53 -10.01 -2.53
CA SER A 64 -14.94 -9.73 -2.82
C SER A 64 -15.94 -10.31 -1.79
N GLY A 65 -15.47 -10.93 -0.70
CA GLY A 65 -16.30 -11.76 0.20
C GLY A 65 -16.19 -11.43 1.69
N GLY A 66 -16.35 -10.16 2.08
CA GLY A 66 -16.28 -9.72 3.48
C GLY A 66 -17.60 -9.22 4.07
N CYS A 67 -18.59 -10.09 4.28
CA CYS A 67 -19.71 -9.95 5.23
C CYS A 67 -20.46 -11.29 5.31
N GLY A 68 -20.68 -11.79 6.53
CA GLY A 68 -20.93 -13.19 6.85
C GLY A 68 -22.18 -13.84 6.28
N SER A 69 -22.06 -15.14 6.00
CA SER A 69 -23.11 -16.10 6.31
C SER A 69 -22.49 -17.45 6.60
N GLY A 70 -22.82 -18.00 7.77
CA GLY A 70 -22.30 -19.25 8.25
C GLY A 70 -22.69 -20.43 7.37
N CYS A 71 -21.78 -21.37 7.23
CA CYS A 71 -22.14 -22.76 6.96
C CYS A 71 -21.09 -23.63 7.67
N GLY A 72 -21.50 -24.18 8.81
CA GLY A 72 -20.74 -25.22 9.50
C GLY A 72 -20.80 -26.51 8.70
N CYS A 73 -19.64 -27.14 8.55
CA CYS A 73 -19.47 -28.55 8.29
C CYS A 73 -18.24 -28.98 9.08
N HIS A 74 -18.48 -29.52 10.28
CA HIS A 74 -17.98 -30.79 10.83
C HIS A 74 -18.67 -31.01 12.18
#